data_AF-A0A4Y9IHU1-F1
#
_entry.id   AF-A0A4Y9IHU1-F1
#
_cell.length_a   1.000
_cell.length_b   1.000
_cell.length_c   1.000
_cell.angle_alpha   90.00
_cell.angle_beta   90.00
_cell.angle_gamma   90.00
#
_symmetry.space_group_name_H-M   'P 1'
#
loop_
_entity.id
_entity.type
_entity.pdbx_description
1 polymer ?
#
loop_
_entity_poly.entity_id
_entity_poly.type
_entity_poly.pdbx_seq_one_letter_code
_entity_poly.pdbx_strand_id
1 'polypeptide(L)'
;VLANKAQPSIYAPYSIFVAEIASTTNEALLLDARLKQAKDDDERLLYLGAALENLRGTFFRQAMFAEFEAAIHGKVDKGEALTGEEITAIYADILKRYHGEAQGVMTIDPAYALEWAYVPHFYHGFYVFQYATSIAAAQDFAQRILDKEPGALAAYLKMLGAGGSAYPYE
;
A
#
# COMPACT_ATOMS: atom_id res chain seq x y z
N VAL A 1 21.76 1.18 -1.62
CA VAL A 1 22.97 1.76 -2.28
C VAL A 1 23.07 3.27 -2.06
N LEU A 2 22.04 4.07 -2.35
CA LEU A 2 22.07 5.52 -2.17
C LEU A 2 22.24 5.93 -0.70
N ALA A 3 21.38 5.44 0.20
CA ALA A 3 21.53 5.66 1.64
C ALA A 3 22.91 5.23 2.17
N ASN A 4 23.38 4.02 1.86
CA ASN A 4 24.72 3.55 2.28
C ASN A 4 25.88 4.45 1.81
N LYS A 5 25.73 5.19 0.71
CA LYS A 5 26.75 6.13 0.21
C LYS A 5 26.64 7.51 0.85
N ALA A 6 25.42 7.95 1.16
CA ALA A 6 25.13 9.29 1.64
C ALA A 6 25.07 9.41 3.17
N GLN A 7 24.87 8.29 3.88
CA GLN A 7 24.61 8.26 5.31
C GLN A 7 25.65 7.42 6.08
N PRO A 8 25.98 7.80 7.33
CA PRO A 8 26.66 6.90 8.26
C PRO A 8 25.89 5.59 8.44
N SER A 9 26.59 4.51 8.82
CA SER A 9 26.01 3.17 8.97
C SER A 9 24.73 3.14 9.83
N ILE A 10 24.66 3.97 10.87
CA ILE A 10 23.50 4.06 11.77
C ILE A 10 22.24 4.65 11.12
N TYR A 11 22.38 5.46 10.06
CA TYR A 11 21.28 6.09 9.34
C TYR A 11 21.07 5.51 7.94
N ALA A 12 21.90 4.55 7.54
CA ALA A 12 21.76 3.88 6.25
C ALA A 12 20.49 3.01 6.14
N PRO A 13 20.04 2.29 7.20
CA PRO A 13 18.74 1.65 7.22
C PRO A 13 17.61 2.67 7.14
N TYR A 14 16.70 2.49 6.19
CA TYR A 14 15.50 3.32 6.05
C TYR A 14 14.37 2.81 6.97
N SER A 15 13.44 3.71 7.28
CA SER A 15 12.22 3.33 8.00
C SER A 15 11.36 2.40 7.15
N ILE A 16 10.72 1.42 7.79
CA ILE A 16 9.77 0.54 7.12
C ILE A 16 8.60 1.32 6.49
N PHE A 17 8.30 2.52 7.01
CA PHE A 17 7.29 3.42 6.47
C PHE A 17 7.55 3.87 5.02
N VAL A 18 8.82 3.94 4.59
CA VAL A 18 9.20 4.36 3.22
C VAL A 18 9.70 3.20 2.36
N ALA A 19 9.67 1.97 2.90
CA ALA A 19 10.32 0.82 2.28
C ALA A 19 9.78 0.49 0.89
N GLU A 20 8.48 0.69 0.68
CA GLU A 20 7.81 0.33 -0.58
C GLU A 20 7.86 1.46 -1.63
N ILE A 21 8.30 2.67 -1.27
CA ILE A 21 8.26 3.81 -2.19
C ILE A 21 9.15 3.53 -3.42
N ALA A 22 10.34 2.97 -3.21
CA ALA A 22 11.30 2.76 -4.29
C ALA A 22 10.86 1.67 -5.29
N SER A 23 10.39 0.53 -4.77
CA SER A 23 9.88 -0.59 -5.58
C SER A 23 8.66 -0.16 -6.37
N THR A 24 7.65 0.41 -5.71
CA THR A 24 6.40 0.84 -6.35
C THR A 24 6.61 1.97 -7.36
N THR A 25 7.54 2.91 -7.12
CA THR A 25 7.89 3.94 -8.11
C THR A 25 8.45 3.31 -9.38
N ASN A 26 9.36 2.33 -9.24
CA ASN A 26 9.94 1.64 -10.39
C ASN A 26 8.90 0.82 -11.16
N GLU A 27 7.94 0.18 -10.48
CA GLU A 27 6.82 -0.52 -11.11
C GLU A 27 5.96 0.42 -11.96
N ALA A 28 5.64 1.61 -11.45
CA ALA A 28 4.89 2.62 -12.19
C ALA A 28 5.64 3.12 -13.43
N LEU A 29 6.94 3.39 -13.31
CA LEU A 29 7.79 3.76 -14.44
C LEU A 29 7.90 2.64 -15.48
N LEU A 30 7.99 1.38 -15.03
CA LEU A 30 7.99 0.21 -15.91
C LEU A 30 6.66 0.07 -16.65
N LEU A 31 5.54 0.26 -15.96
CA LEU A 31 4.21 0.22 -16.57
C LEU A 31 4.09 1.25 -17.68
N ASP A 32 4.46 2.51 -17.43
CA ASP A 32 4.45 3.56 -18.46
C ASP A 32 5.32 3.19 -19.67
N ALA A 33 6.53 2.67 -19.43
CA ALA A 33 7.43 2.23 -20.49
C ALA A 33 6.81 1.09 -21.32
N ARG A 34 6.15 0.12 -20.67
CA ARG A 34 5.49 -1.01 -21.34
C ARG A 34 4.26 -0.59 -22.12
N LEU A 35 3.45 0.34 -21.58
CA LEU A 35 2.29 0.89 -22.29
C LEU A 35 2.65 1.65 -23.55
N LYS A 36 3.84 2.28 -23.60
CA LYS A 36 4.39 2.94 -24.80
C LYS A 36 4.95 1.95 -25.83
N GLN A 37 5.22 0.71 -25.43
CA GLN A 37 5.84 -0.33 -26.26
C GLN A 37 4.88 -1.49 -26.57
N ALA A 38 3.65 -1.44 -26.08
CA ALA A 38 2.64 -2.48 -26.33
C ALA A 38 2.41 -2.62 -27.84
N LYS A 39 2.41 -3.86 -28.34
CA LYS A 39 2.30 -4.19 -29.77
C LYS A 39 0.86 -4.16 -30.26
N ASP A 40 -0.07 -4.52 -29.39
CA ASP A 40 -1.49 -4.63 -29.66
C ASP A 40 -2.33 -4.32 -28.40
N ASP A 41 -3.65 -4.30 -28.58
CA ASP A 41 -4.59 -3.99 -27.50
C ASP A 41 -4.62 -5.09 -26.42
N ASP A 42 -4.33 -6.35 -26.78
CA ASP A 42 -4.29 -7.46 -25.83
C ASP A 42 -3.10 -7.33 -24.87
N GLU A 43 -1.92 -7.00 -25.39
CA GLU A 43 -0.72 -6.73 -24.59
C GLU A 43 -0.91 -5.48 -23.71
N ARG A 44 -1.56 -4.43 -24.25
CA ARG A 44 -1.91 -3.24 -23.48
C ARG A 44 -2.88 -3.57 -22.33
N LEU A 45 -3.91 -4.38 -22.61
CA LEU A 45 -4.90 -4.81 -21.62
C LEU A 45 -4.25 -5.65 -20.52
N LEU A 46 -3.31 -6.53 -20.87
CA LEU A 46 -2.52 -7.30 -19.89
C LEU A 46 -1.79 -6.38 -18.91
N TYR A 47 -1.09 -5.36 -19.42
CA TYR A 47 -0.34 -4.43 -18.57
C TYR A 47 -1.26 -3.61 -17.65
N LEU A 48 -2.37 -3.09 -18.18
CA LEU A 48 -3.34 -2.34 -17.38
C LEU A 48 -4.04 -3.23 -16.35
N GLY A 49 -4.44 -4.44 -16.73
CA GLY A 49 -5.07 -5.40 -15.84
C GLY A 49 -4.16 -5.81 -14.69
N ALA A 50 -2.89 -6.10 -14.98
CA ALA A 50 -1.90 -6.40 -13.94
C ALA A 50 -1.67 -5.21 -12.99
N ALA A 51 -1.64 -3.98 -13.52
CA ALA A 51 -1.50 -2.78 -12.70
C ALA A 51 -2.71 -2.55 -11.78
N LEU A 52 -3.94 -2.74 -12.29
CA LEU A 52 -5.17 -2.62 -11.51
C LEU A 52 -5.25 -3.70 -10.41
N GLU A 53 -4.83 -4.93 -10.73
CA GLU A 53 -4.81 -6.02 -9.74
C GLU A 53 -3.78 -5.76 -8.63
N ASN A 54 -2.60 -5.24 -8.99
CA ASN A 54 -1.62 -4.80 -8.01
C ASN A 54 -2.20 -3.69 -7.13
N LEU A 55 -2.77 -2.63 -7.72
CA LEU A 55 -3.38 -1.52 -6.97
C LEU A 55 -4.48 -1.99 -6.02
N ARG A 56 -5.33 -2.95 -6.44
CA ARG A 56 -6.34 -3.58 -5.60
C ARG A 56 -5.71 -4.23 -4.35
N GLY A 57 -4.65 -5.02 -4.53
CA GLY A 57 -4.00 -5.79 -3.47
C GLY A 57 -3.09 -4.98 -2.54
N THR A 58 -2.47 -3.92 -3.06
CA THR A 58 -1.43 -3.18 -2.32
C THR A 58 -1.94 -1.85 -1.75
N PHE A 59 -2.92 -1.21 -2.39
CA PHE A 59 -3.52 0.03 -1.87
C PHE A 59 -4.85 -0.23 -1.15
N PHE A 60 -5.88 -0.64 -1.89
CA PHE A 60 -7.24 -0.75 -1.35
C PHE A 60 -7.34 -1.80 -0.25
N ARG A 61 -6.78 -2.99 -0.48
CA ARG A 61 -6.81 -4.08 0.51
C ARG A 61 -6.00 -3.73 1.77
N GLN A 62 -4.87 -3.04 1.64
CA GLN A 62 -4.09 -2.64 2.81
C GLN A 62 -4.78 -1.52 3.60
N ALA A 63 -5.46 -0.58 2.92
CA ALA A 63 -6.30 0.42 3.58
C ALA A 63 -7.46 -0.24 4.33
N MET A 64 -8.12 -1.24 3.72
CA MET A 64 -9.15 -2.05 4.36
C MET A 64 -8.64 -2.75 5.62
N PHE A 65 -7.45 -3.35 5.55
CA PHE A 65 -6.80 -3.98 6.69
C PHE A 65 -6.47 -2.98 7.80
N ALA A 66 -5.99 -1.79 7.46
CA ALA A 66 -5.72 -0.73 8.42
C ALA A 66 -6.99 -0.25 9.14
N GLU A 67 -8.10 -0.08 8.40
CA GLU A 67 -9.40 0.28 8.99
C GLU A 67 -9.88 -0.80 9.96
N PHE A 68 -9.75 -2.07 9.59
CA PHE A 68 -10.09 -3.20 10.45
C PHE A 68 -9.22 -3.24 11.72
N GLU A 69 -7.91 -3.10 11.58
CA GLU A 69 -6.97 -3.09 12.71
C GLU A 69 -7.28 -1.93 13.68
N ALA A 70 -7.60 -0.75 13.15
CA ALA A 70 -8.02 0.40 13.95
C ALA A 70 -9.36 0.15 14.66
N ALA A 71 -10.33 -0.49 14.00
CA ALA A 71 -11.64 -0.76 14.56
C ALA A 71 -11.57 -1.73 15.77
N ILE A 72 -10.78 -2.81 15.65
CA ILE A 72 -10.63 -3.79 16.75
C ILE A 72 -9.85 -3.19 17.92
N HIS A 73 -8.73 -2.49 17.67
CA HIS A 73 -7.98 -1.85 18.76
C HIS A 73 -8.81 -0.76 19.44
N GLY A 74 -9.56 0.04 18.68
CA GLY A 74 -10.43 1.08 19.24
C GLY A 74 -11.57 0.55 20.13
N LYS A 75 -11.95 -0.72 20.00
CA LYS A 75 -12.86 -1.40 20.95
C LYS A 75 -12.14 -1.80 22.23
N VAL A 76 -10.94 -2.39 22.12
CA VAL A 76 -10.11 -2.75 23.27
C VAL A 76 -9.79 -1.51 24.11
N ASP A 77 -9.45 -0.39 23.48
CA ASP A 77 -9.12 0.87 24.16
C ASP A 77 -10.28 1.44 24.98
N LYS A 78 -11.53 1.10 24.61
CA LYS A 78 -12.74 1.45 25.36
C LYS A 78 -13.07 0.48 26.49
N GLY A 79 -12.27 -0.57 26.68
CA GLY A 79 -12.52 -1.65 27.64
C GLY A 79 -13.61 -2.62 27.20
N GLU A 80 -13.97 -2.63 25.91
CA GLU A 80 -14.93 -3.60 25.37
C GLU A 80 -14.25 -4.97 25.17
N ALA A 81 -14.99 -6.05 25.45
CA ALA A 81 -14.53 -7.39 25.08
C ALA A 81 -14.57 -7.56 23.56
N LEU A 82 -13.71 -8.44 23.04
CA LEU A 82 -13.66 -8.81 21.62
C LEU A 82 -13.68 -10.32 21.49
N THR A 83 -14.81 -10.88 21.08
CA THR A 83 -14.93 -12.29 20.72
C THR A 83 -14.54 -12.51 19.26
N GLY A 84 -14.22 -13.76 18.89
CA GLY A 84 -13.96 -14.11 17.49
C GLY A 84 -15.17 -13.83 16.56
N GLU A 85 -16.38 -13.93 17.10
CA GLU A 85 -17.63 -13.61 16.38
C GLU A 85 -17.73 -12.10 16.10
N GLU A 86 -17.42 -11.26 17.09
CA GLU A 86 -17.40 -9.80 16.92
C GLU A 86 -16.31 -9.36 15.93
N ILE A 87 -15.11 -9.93 16.01
CA ILE A 87 -14.02 -9.63 15.07
C ILE A 87 -14.45 -10.01 13.64
N THR A 88 -15.05 -11.19 13.47
CA THR A 88 -15.55 -11.67 12.17
C THR A 88 -16.65 -10.76 11.63
N ALA A 89 -17.57 -10.27 12.48
CA ALA A 89 -18.62 -9.35 12.08
C ALA A 89 -18.07 -7.98 11.65
N ILE A 90 -17.11 -7.43 12.40
CA ILE A 90 -16.44 -6.16 12.05
C ILE A 90 -15.73 -6.31 10.70
N TYR A 91 -14.97 -7.39 10.52
CA TYR A 91 -14.27 -7.65 9.27
C TYR A 91 -15.25 -7.79 8.09
N ALA A 92 -16.34 -8.54 8.27
CA ALA A 92 -17.35 -8.73 7.23
C ALA A 92 -17.99 -7.40 6.79
N ASP A 93 -18.33 -6.52 7.73
CA ASP A 93 -18.89 -5.20 7.39
C ASP A 93 -17.92 -4.37 6.54
N ILE A 94 -16.66 -4.28 6.98
CA ILE A 94 -15.60 -3.56 6.27
C ILE A 94 -15.41 -4.16 4.87
N LEU A 95 -15.26 -5.49 4.77
CA LEU A 95 -15.04 -6.20 3.52
C LEU A 95 -16.16 -5.91 2.51
N LYS A 96 -17.42 -5.96 2.95
CA LYS A 96 -18.61 -5.70 2.14
C LYS A 96 -18.68 -4.25 1.65
N ARG A 97 -18.33 -3.28 2.50
CA ARG A 97 -18.26 -1.87 2.10
C ARG A 97 -17.18 -1.63 1.05
N TYR A 98 -15.97 -2.15 1.28
CA TYR A 98 -14.85 -1.99 0.34
C TYR A 98 -15.11 -2.63 -1.04
N HIS A 99 -15.88 -3.71 -1.09
CA HIS A 99 -16.21 -4.41 -2.33
C HIS A 99 -17.57 -4.03 -2.93
N GLY A 100 -18.25 -3.04 -2.35
CA GLY A 100 -19.48 -2.49 -2.90
C GLY A 100 -20.66 -3.46 -2.93
N GLU A 101 -20.80 -4.33 -1.92
CA GLU A 101 -21.87 -5.35 -1.89
C GLU A 101 -23.27 -4.71 -1.95
N ALA A 102 -23.49 -3.63 -1.19
CA ALA A 102 -24.76 -2.90 -1.19
C ALA A 102 -25.07 -2.23 -2.54
N GLN A 103 -24.05 -2.00 -3.36
CA GLN A 103 -24.16 -1.42 -4.71
C GLN A 103 -24.29 -2.50 -5.79
N GLY A 104 -24.31 -3.78 -5.42
CA GLY A 104 -24.39 -4.90 -6.37
C GLY A 104 -23.11 -5.12 -7.17
N VAL A 105 -21.96 -4.61 -6.70
CA VAL A 105 -20.66 -4.75 -7.38
C VAL A 105 -20.11 -6.17 -7.21
N MET A 106 -20.07 -6.66 -5.97
CA MET A 106 -19.60 -8.00 -5.63
C MET A 106 -20.42 -8.56 -4.48
N THR A 107 -20.86 -9.82 -4.60
CA THR A 107 -21.44 -10.56 -3.47
C THR A 107 -20.31 -11.22 -2.69
N ILE A 108 -20.26 -10.98 -1.38
CA ILE A 108 -19.24 -11.50 -0.49
C ILE A 108 -19.74 -12.78 0.17
N ASP A 109 -19.09 -13.90 -0.17
CA ASP A 109 -19.36 -15.17 0.51
C ASP A 109 -19.03 -15.03 2.01
N PRO A 110 -19.96 -15.41 2.92
CA PRO A 110 -19.70 -15.41 4.36
C PRO A 110 -18.40 -16.11 4.78
N ALA A 111 -17.91 -17.09 4.03
CA ALA A 111 -16.63 -17.74 4.30
C ALA A 111 -15.44 -16.77 4.26
N TYR A 112 -15.49 -15.70 3.46
CA TYR A 112 -14.43 -14.69 3.40
C TYR A 112 -14.38 -13.79 4.64
N ALA A 113 -15.42 -13.79 5.48
CA ALA A 113 -15.42 -13.03 6.74
C ALA A 113 -14.33 -13.52 7.73
N LEU A 114 -13.82 -14.75 7.56
CA LEU A 114 -12.76 -15.34 8.39
C LEU A 114 -11.34 -15.01 7.90
N GLU A 115 -11.21 -14.21 6.84
CA GLU A 115 -9.90 -13.87 6.26
C GLU A 115 -8.95 -13.25 7.30
N TRP A 116 -9.47 -12.44 8.22
CA TRP A 116 -8.67 -11.82 9.26
C TRP A 116 -7.85 -12.80 10.10
N ALA A 117 -8.32 -14.04 10.27
CA ALA A 117 -7.71 -15.01 11.16
C ALA A 117 -6.33 -15.49 10.68
N TYR A 118 -6.05 -15.42 9.38
CA TYR A 118 -4.79 -15.90 8.80
C TYR A 118 -3.88 -14.80 8.25
N VAL A 119 -4.27 -13.52 8.34
CA VAL A 119 -3.42 -12.40 7.90
C VAL A 119 -2.33 -12.15 8.94
N PRO A 120 -1.04 -12.45 8.66
CA PRO A 120 0.03 -12.36 9.66
C PRO A 120 0.29 -10.92 10.12
N HIS A 121 0.01 -9.93 9.26
CA HIS A 121 0.26 -8.53 9.57
C HIS A 121 -0.55 -7.99 10.75
N PHE A 122 -1.71 -8.57 11.07
CA PHE A 122 -2.49 -8.15 12.26
C PHE A 122 -1.81 -8.50 13.59
N TYR A 123 -0.74 -9.30 13.58
CA TYR A 123 0.09 -9.57 14.74
C TYR A 123 1.32 -8.64 14.82
N HIS A 124 1.42 -7.66 13.90
CA HIS A 124 2.44 -6.62 13.88
C HIS A 124 1.76 -5.26 14.02
N GLY A 125 1.87 -4.61 15.19
CA GLY A 125 1.09 -3.42 15.51
C GLY A 125 1.17 -2.31 14.45
N PHE A 126 0.05 -2.06 13.79
CA PHE A 126 -0.19 -0.97 12.83
C PHE A 126 0.86 -0.85 11.73
N TYR A 127 1.19 -1.95 11.08
CA TYR A 127 2.11 -1.93 9.93
C TYR A 127 1.40 -1.64 8.59
N VAL A 128 0.23 -2.23 8.36
CA VAL A 128 -0.38 -2.32 7.02
C VAL A 128 -0.75 -0.97 6.41
N PHE A 129 -1.05 0.05 7.23
CA PHE A 129 -1.40 1.38 6.72
C PHE A 129 -0.24 2.05 5.96
N GLN A 130 1.00 1.66 6.28
CA GLN A 130 2.22 2.21 5.69
C GLN A 130 2.37 1.84 4.21
N TYR A 131 1.77 0.72 3.77
CA TYR A 131 1.66 0.38 2.36
C TYR A 131 0.86 1.44 1.60
N ALA A 132 -0.34 1.77 2.08
CA ALA A 132 -1.22 2.71 1.39
C ALA A 132 -0.56 4.09 1.26
N THR A 133 0.12 4.57 2.31
CA THR A 133 0.85 5.85 2.26
C THR A 133 2.08 5.78 1.36
N SER A 134 2.86 4.69 1.42
CA SER A 134 4.01 4.49 0.54
C SER A 134 3.62 4.45 -0.94
N ILE A 135 2.52 3.77 -1.27
CA ILE A 135 2.06 3.63 -2.65
C ILE A 135 1.55 4.96 -3.19
N ALA A 136 0.82 5.74 -2.38
CA ALA A 136 0.41 7.08 -2.78
C ALA A 136 1.62 7.97 -3.08
N ALA A 137 2.64 7.96 -2.21
CA ALA A 137 3.88 8.72 -2.43
C ALA A 137 4.66 8.22 -3.66
N ALA A 138 4.70 6.90 -3.88
CA ALA A 138 5.36 6.30 -5.03
C ALA A 138 4.70 6.71 -6.35
N GLN A 139 3.36 6.72 -6.39
CA GLN A 139 2.62 7.18 -7.57
C GLN A 139 2.83 8.67 -7.82
N ASP A 140 2.88 9.52 -6.77
CA ASP A 140 3.24 10.94 -6.90
C ASP A 140 4.64 11.12 -7.50
N PHE A 141 5.66 10.44 -6.95
CA PHE A 141 7.01 10.51 -7.49
C PHE A 141 7.09 10.04 -8.94
N ALA A 142 6.47 8.91 -9.26
CA ALA A 142 6.44 8.37 -10.63
C ALA A 142 5.79 9.37 -11.60
N GLN A 143 4.62 9.90 -11.25
CA GLN A 143 3.89 10.84 -12.10
C GLN A 143 4.73 12.10 -12.38
N ARG A 144 5.27 12.72 -11.32
CA ARG A 144 6.07 13.95 -11.45
C ARG A 144 7.36 13.74 -12.26
N ILE A 145 7.99 12.56 -12.12
CA ILE A 145 9.15 12.16 -12.93
C ILE A 145 8.75 12.00 -14.41
N LEU A 146 7.63 11.33 -14.70
CA LEU A 146 7.12 11.11 -16.05
C LEU A 146 6.72 12.43 -16.73
N ASP A 147 6.14 13.35 -15.97
CA ASP A 147 5.76 14.70 -16.41
C ASP A 147 6.96 15.65 -16.57
N LYS A 148 8.17 15.18 -16.24
CA LYS A 148 9.42 15.95 -16.28
C LYS A 148 9.34 17.24 -15.44
N GLU A 149 8.64 17.18 -14.31
CA GLU A 149 8.56 18.30 -13.40
C GLU A 149 9.98 18.70 -12.94
N PRO A 150 10.37 20.00 -13.02
CA PRO A 150 11.68 20.44 -12.60
C PRO A 150 12.01 20.03 -11.16
N GLY A 151 13.06 19.24 -10.99
CA GLY A 151 13.54 18.81 -9.67
C GLY A 151 12.91 17.53 -9.11
N ALA A 152 11.87 16.96 -9.74
CA ALA A 152 11.20 15.75 -9.22
C ALA A 152 12.16 14.55 -9.06
N LEU A 153 12.99 14.28 -10.08
CA LEU A 153 13.99 13.22 -10.02
C LEU A 153 15.02 13.48 -8.89
N ALA A 154 15.45 14.74 -8.73
CA ALA A 154 16.41 15.10 -7.68
C ALA A 154 15.80 14.91 -6.28
N ALA A 155 14.53 15.27 -6.10
CA ALA A 155 13.80 15.06 -4.84
C ALA A 155 13.66 13.56 -4.52
N TYR A 156 13.27 12.75 -5.50
CA TYR A 156 13.17 11.30 -5.34
C TYR A 156 14.53 10.67 -4.95
N LEU A 157 15.60 11.00 -5.68
CA LEU A 157 16.94 10.49 -5.37
C LEU A 157 17.45 10.97 -4.01
N LYS A 158 17.11 12.19 -3.59
CA LYS A 158 17.43 12.71 -2.26
C LYS A 158 16.71 11.90 -1.18
N MET A 159 15.42 11.62 -1.36
CA MET A 159 14.65 10.76 -0.43
C MET A 159 15.30 9.37 -0.30
N LEU A 160 15.65 8.72 -1.42
CA LEU A 160 16.35 7.42 -1.39
C LEU A 160 17.74 7.48 -0.73
N GLY A 161 18.39 8.65 -0.78
CA GLY A 161 19.67 8.92 -0.12
C GLY A 161 19.53 9.26 1.37
N ALA A 162 18.34 9.61 1.86
CA ALA A 162 18.14 10.01 3.24
C ALA A 162 18.22 8.83 4.22
N GLY A 163 17.91 7.61 3.78
CA GLY A 163 17.88 6.46 4.69
C GLY A 163 16.93 6.71 5.85
N GLY A 164 17.41 6.50 7.08
CA GLY A 164 16.71 6.82 8.33
C GLY A 164 17.21 8.08 9.03
N SER A 165 17.82 9.02 8.29
CA SER A 165 18.38 10.26 8.86
C SER A 165 17.34 11.33 9.24
N ALA A 166 16.10 11.19 8.77
CA ALA A 166 14.98 12.09 9.06
C ALA A 166 13.71 11.27 9.37
N TYR A 167 12.69 11.91 9.94
CA TYR A 167 11.41 11.25 10.10
C TYR A 167 10.76 10.99 8.74
N PRO A 168 10.06 9.86 8.55
CA PRO A 168 9.47 9.50 7.26
C PRO A 168 8.47 10.49 6.65
N TYR A 169 7.94 11.40 7.46
CA TYR A 169 6.96 12.42 7.05
C TYR A 169 7.59 13.79 6.77
N GLU A 170 8.91 13.95 6.97
CA GLU A 170 9.69 15.16 6.69
C GLU A 170 10.42 15.07 5.34
#